data_AF-A0AAQ3QTM5-F1
#
_entry.id   AF-A0AAQ3QTM5-F1
#
_cell.length_a   1.000
_cell.length_b   1.000
_cell.length_c   1.000
_cell.angle_alpha   90.00
_cell.angle_beta   90.00
_cell.angle_gamma   90.00
#
_symmetry.space_group_name_H-M   'P 1'
#
loop_
_entity.id
_entity.type
_entity.pdbx_description
1 polymer ?
#
loop_
_entity_poly.entity_id
_entity_poly.type
_entity_poly.pdbx_seq_one_letter_code
_entity_poly.pdbx_strand_id
1 'polypeptide(L)'
;MLETHLEDLEAEAYLKEKGRSWEGCAMGSSGRSGGIILMRKKYSMRGMVVYKDEQCTNCILEKENGKQFLITCIYAGTNIISKSRLWKMLGELNISDLPWMLVGDMNCIIEAKEKR
;
A
#
# COMPACT_ATOMS: atom_id res chain seq x y z
N MET A 1 -10.01 0.23 -6.44
CA MET A 1 -9.57 -0.45 -5.21
C MET A 1 -10.65 -1.46 -4.86
N LEU A 2 -10.28 -2.71 -4.57
CA LEU A 2 -11.22 -3.76 -4.19
C LEU A 2 -10.90 -4.14 -2.74
N GLU A 3 -11.87 -3.99 -1.85
CA GLU A 3 -11.74 -4.37 -0.44
C GLU A 3 -12.23 -5.80 -0.26
N THR A 4 -11.39 -6.65 0.32
CA THR A 4 -11.70 -8.06 0.60
C THR A 4 -10.87 -8.48 1.81
N HIS A 5 -11.45 -9.28 2.70
CA HIS A 5 -10.71 -9.88 3.81
C HIS A 5 -10.02 -11.16 3.34
N LEU A 6 -8.70 -11.22 3.50
CA LEU A 6 -7.88 -12.40 3.24
C LEU A 6 -6.88 -12.54 4.38
N GLU A 7 -6.73 -13.75 4.92
CA GLU A 7 -5.61 -14.08 5.80
C GLU A 7 -4.30 -14.16 4.99
N ASP A 8 -3.15 -14.09 5.64
CA ASP A 8 -1.81 -14.01 5.01
C ASP A 8 -1.55 -15.12 4.00
N LEU A 9 -1.89 -16.36 4.38
CA LEU A 9 -1.77 -17.55 3.53
C LEU A 9 -2.70 -17.51 2.33
N GLU A 10 -3.89 -16.92 2.49
CA GLU A 10 -4.88 -16.76 1.43
C GLU A 10 -4.47 -15.63 0.47
N ALA A 11 -3.84 -14.57 0.98
CA ALA A 11 -3.32 -13.47 0.18
C ALA A 11 -2.20 -13.93 -0.78
N GLU A 12 -1.26 -14.74 -0.29
CA GLU A 12 -0.23 -15.34 -1.13
C GLU A 12 -0.78 -16.37 -2.11
N ALA A 13 -1.74 -17.20 -1.68
CA ALA A 13 -2.41 -18.15 -2.56
C ALA A 13 -3.18 -17.45 -3.67
N TYR A 14 -3.89 -16.35 -3.34
CA TYR A 14 -4.61 -15.51 -4.29
C TYR A 14 -3.68 -14.89 -5.33
N LEU A 15 -2.50 -14.39 -4.91
CA LEU A 15 -1.48 -13.90 -5.83
C LEU A 15 -1.00 -14.99 -6.81
N LYS A 16 -0.79 -16.21 -6.32
CA LYS A 16 -0.40 -17.37 -7.15
C LYS A 16 -1.52 -17.76 -8.13
N GLU A 17 -2.78 -17.70 -7.70
CA GLU A 17 -3.95 -18.04 -8.52
C GLU A 17 -4.17 -17.06 -9.67
N LYS A 18 -3.92 -15.75 -9.48
CA LYS A 18 -4.01 -14.75 -10.56
C LYS A 18 -3.04 -14.98 -11.72
N GLY A 19 -2.11 -15.93 -11.57
CA GLY A 19 -1.30 -16.45 -12.66
C GLY A 19 -0.12 -15.58 -13.02
N ARG A 20 0.67 -16.04 -14.01
CA ARG A 20 2.01 -15.51 -14.35
C ARG A 20 2.02 -14.05 -14.86
N SER A 21 0.86 -13.50 -15.19
CA SER A 21 0.72 -12.14 -15.73
C SER A 21 0.66 -11.06 -14.65
N TRP A 22 0.51 -11.44 -13.38
CA TRP A 22 0.47 -10.53 -12.24
C TRP A 22 1.67 -10.76 -11.34
N GLU A 23 2.13 -9.68 -10.72
CA GLU A 23 3.12 -9.71 -9.66
C GLU A 23 2.72 -8.73 -8.58
N GLY A 24 3.14 -8.98 -7.35
CA GLY A 24 2.69 -8.19 -6.22
C GLY A 24 3.41 -8.55 -4.94
N CYS A 25 3.09 -7.80 -3.90
CA CYS A 25 3.42 -8.13 -2.53
C CYS A 25 2.12 -8.18 -1.71
N ALA A 26 2.01 -9.21 -0.88
CA ALA A 26 1.00 -9.29 0.15
C ALA A 26 1.64 -8.86 1.48
N MET A 27 0.91 -8.05 2.23
CA MET A 27 1.17 -7.78 3.63
C MET A 27 0.04 -8.42 4.41
N GLY A 28 0.44 -9.37 5.24
CA GLY A 28 -0.45 -10.09 6.10
C GLY A 28 -1.13 -9.25 7.17
N SER A 29 -2.31 -9.69 7.60
CA SER A 29 -2.97 -9.24 8.81
C SER A 29 -2.22 -9.70 10.06
N SER A 30 -1.77 -8.76 10.90
CA SER A 30 -1.37 -9.08 12.28
C SER A 30 -2.57 -8.89 13.22
N GLY A 31 -3.12 -9.99 13.74
CA GLY A 31 -4.26 -9.96 14.67
C GLY A 31 -5.58 -9.59 14.01
N ARG A 32 -6.27 -8.54 14.49
CA ARG A 32 -7.55 -8.05 13.90
C ARG A 32 -7.37 -6.98 12.80
N SER A 33 -6.13 -6.63 12.49
CA SER A 33 -5.80 -5.63 11.47
C SER A 33 -5.94 -6.26 10.08
N GLY A 34 -6.70 -5.66 9.16
CA GLY A 34 -6.71 -6.10 7.76
C GLY A 34 -5.32 -6.00 7.11
N GLY A 35 -5.08 -6.80 6.06
CA GLY A 35 -3.84 -6.79 5.27
C GLY A 35 -3.94 -5.95 3.98
N ILE A 36 -2.80 -5.61 3.38
CA ILE A 36 -2.74 -4.91 2.09
C ILE A 36 -2.15 -5.85 1.04
N ILE A 37 -2.83 -6.03 -0.08
CA ILE A 37 -2.26 -6.67 -1.27
C ILE A 37 -2.03 -5.60 -2.35
N LEU A 38 -0.78 -5.43 -2.75
CA LEU A 38 -0.42 -4.63 -3.92
C LEU A 38 -0.16 -5.56 -5.10
N MET A 39 -0.95 -5.44 -6.16
CA MET A 39 -0.80 -6.19 -7.42
C MET A 39 -0.58 -5.25 -8.59
N ARG A 40 0.29 -5.66 -9.51
CA ARG A 40 0.50 -5.04 -10.82
C ARG A 40 0.61 -6.09 -11.91
N LYS A 41 0.29 -5.71 -13.15
CA LYS A 41 0.54 -6.56 -14.32
C LYS A 41 2.03 -6.54 -14.66
N LYS A 42 2.62 -7.72 -14.89
CA LYS A 42 4.06 -7.94 -15.00
C LYS A 42 4.75 -7.11 -16.09
N TYR A 43 4.05 -6.89 -17.20
CA TYR A 43 4.56 -6.17 -18.37
C TYR A 43 4.06 -4.72 -18.47
N SER A 44 3.41 -4.20 -17.44
CA SER A 44 2.90 -2.82 -17.48
C SER A 44 3.93 -1.79 -17.01
N MET A 45 4.64 -2.10 -15.92
CA MET A 45 5.64 -1.25 -15.26
C MET A 45 6.48 -2.14 -14.38
N ARG A 46 7.77 -1.85 -14.15
CA ARG A 46 8.60 -2.50 -13.12
C ARG A 46 8.30 -1.87 -11.76
N GLY A 47 8.52 -2.60 -10.67
CA GLY A 47 8.27 -2.09 -9.32
C GLY A 47 9.23 -2.65 -8.29
N MET A 48 9.70 -1.79 -7.40
CA MET A 48 10.60 -2.10 -6.29
C MET A 48 9.99 -1.59 -4.98
N VAL A 49 9.81 -2.46 -4.00
CA VAL A 49 9.40 -2.06 -2.65
C VAL A 49 10.59 -1.41 -1.96
N VAL A 50 10.41 -0.17 -1.50
CA VAL A 50 11.45 0.62 -0.80
C VAL A 50 11.26 0.56 0.70
N TYR A 51 10.01 0.61 1.15
CA TYR A 51 9.64 0.57 2.55
C TYR A 51 8.31 -0.14 2.72
N LYS A 52 8.14 -0.85 3.83
CA LYS A 52 6.87 -1.46 4.19
C LYS A 52 6.74 -1.55 5.71
N ASP A 53 5.53 -1.34 6.20
CA ASP A 53 5.11 -1.59 7.58
C ASP A 53 3.65 -2.05 7.61
N GLU A 54 3.07 -2.16 8.81
CA GLU A 54 1.68 -2.59 9.01
C GLU A 54 0.63 -1.63 8.43
N GLN A 55 0.98 -0.38 8.16
CA GLN A 55 0.04 0.66 7.73
C GLN A 55 0.29 1.14 6.30
N CYS A 56 1.45 0.83 5.71
CA CYS A 56 1.74 1.21 4.35
C CYS A 56 2.79 0.34 3.66
N THR A 57 2.76 0.38 2.33
CA THR A 57 3.83 -0.12 1.46
C THR A 57 4.21 0.96 0.48
N ASN A 58 5.48 1.34 0.47
CA ASN A 58 6.05 2.33 -0.43
C ASN A 58 6.88 1.65 -1.52
N CYS A 59 6.60 1.99 -2.77
CA CYS A 59 7.21 1.39 -3.94
C CYS A 59 7.67 2.46 -4.93
N ILE A 60 8.80 2.22 -5.59
CA ILE A 60 9.15 2.92 -6.82
C ILE A 60 8.63 2.09 -7.98
N LEU A 61 7.85 2.73 -8.85
CA LEU A 61 7.36 2.15 -10.10
C LEU A 61 8.08 2.81 -11.27
N GLU A 62 8.43 2.00 -12.27
CA GLU A 62 9.14 2.46 -13.46
C GLU A 62 8.44 1.97 -14.73
N LYS A 63 8.14 2.90 -15.64
CA LYS A 63 7.58 2.60 -16.96
C LYS A 63 8.69 2.14 -17.93
N GLU A 64 8.31 1.50 -19.02
CA GLU A 64 9.27 1.05 -20.05
C GLU A 64 10.13 2.18 -20.64
N ASN A 65 9.61 3.42 -20.65
CA ASN A 65 10.35 4.60 -21.08
C ASN A 65 11.30 5.19 -20.01
N GLY A 66 11.55 4.47 -18.91
CA GLY A 66 12.44 4.88 -17.82
C GLY A 66 11.85 5.90 -16.85
N LYS A 67 10.61 6.38 -17.07
CA LYS A 67 9.97 7.31 -16.12
C LYS A 67 9.62 6.60 -14.83
N GLN A 68 10.09 7.15 -13.72
CA GLN A 68 9.85 6.65 -12.37
C GLN A 68 8.82 7.49 -11.62
N PHE A 69 8.08 6.85 -10.73
CA PHE A 69 7.18 7.51 -9.79
C PHE A 69 7.08 6.70 -8.50
N LEU A 70 6.86 7.40 -7.40
CA LEU A 70 6.65 6.79 -6.09
C LEU A 70 5.16 6.48 -5.92
N ILE A 71 4.84 5.30 -5.37
CA ILE A 71 3.50 4.98 -4.90
C ILE A 71 3.55 4.48 -3.46
N THR A 72 2.76 5.08 -2.60
CA THR A 72 2.53 4.58 -1.24
C THR A 72 1.10 4.08 -1.13
N CYS A 73 0.96 2.78 -0.91
CA CYS A 73 -0.32 2.14 -0.62
C CYS A 73 -0.53 2.14 0.90
N ILE A 74 -1.63 2.73 1.37
CA ILE A 74 -1.92 2.98 2.78
C ILE A 74 -3.15 2.19 3.22
N TYR A 75 -3.06 1.58 4.39
CA TYR A 75 -4.19 1.09 5.15
C TYR A 75 -3.98 1.57 6.58
N ALA A 76 -4.37 2.81 6.84
CA ALA A 76 -4.06 3.48 8.08
C ALA A 76 -4.90 2.89 9.22
N GLY A 77 -4.28 2.66 10.38
CA GLY A 77 -5.02 2.21 11.55
C GLY A 77 -5.99 3.28 12.08
N THR A 78 -6.98 2.85 12.85
CA THR A 78 -7.97 3.76 13.48
C THR A 78 -7.40 4.48 14.71
N ASN A 79 -6.37 3.91 15.33
CA ASN A 79 -5.70 4.51 16.50
C ASN A 79 -4.94 5.80 16.11
N ILE A 80 -5.17 6.87 16.88
CA ILE A 80 -4.60 8.20 16.60
C ILE A 80 -3.08 8.25 16.69
N ILE A 81 -2.47 7.47 17.60
CA ILE A 81 -1.02 7.46 17.82
C ILE A 81 -0.32 6.80 16.64
N SER A 82 -0.80 5.62 16.21
CA SER A 82 -0.21 4.91 15.07
C SER A 82 -0.39 5.70 13.77
N LYS A 83 -1.57 6.29 13.57
CA LYS A 83 -1.85 7.18 12.43
C LYS A 83 -0.93 8.41 12.41
N SER A 84 -0.72 9.06 13.55
CA SER A 84 0.21 10.20 13.63
C SER A 84 1.65 9.80 13.28
N ARG A 85 2.07 8.58 13.67
CA ARG A 85 3.38 8.05 13.33
C ARG A 85 3.52 7.79 11.83
N LEU A 86 2.49 7.22 11.18
CA LEU A 86 2.43 7.04 9.74
C LEU A 86 2.62 8.38 9.01
N TRP A 87 1.84 9.40 9.35
CA TRP A 87 1.94 10.70 8.68
C TRP A 87 3.28 11.40 8.90
N LYS A 88 3.83 11.31 10.11
CA LYS A 88 5.18 11.82 10.39
C LYS A 88 6.23 11.11 9.54
N MET A 89 6.19 9.78 9.48
CA MET A 89 7.10 8.98 8.66
C MET A 89 6.97 9.32 7.17
N LEU A 90 5.75 9.50 6.66
CA LEU A 90 5.52 9.94 5.27
C LEU A 90 6.07 11.34 5.00
N GLY A 91 5.96 12.27 5.97
CA GLY A 91 6.57 13.60 5.86
C GLY A 91 8.10 13.59 5.93
N GLU A 92 8.69 12.61 6.63
CA GLU A 92 10.14 12.42 6.76
C GLU A 92 10.74 11.58 5.63
N LEU A 93 9.92 10.83 4.89
CA LEU A 93 10.28 10.18 3.63
C LEU A 93 10.70 11.29 2.67
N ASN A 94 12.00 11.54 2.64
CA ASN A 94 12.60 12.55 1.78
C ASN A 94 12.18 12.24 0.34
N ILE A 95 11.23 13.05 -0.13
CA ILE A 95 10.53 12.83 -1.39
C ILE A 95 11.61 12.97 -2.44
N SER A 96 12.07 11.84 -2.99
CA SER A 96 12.81 11.85 -4.25
C SER A 96 12.09 12.79 -5.21
N ASP A 97 12.77 13.53 -6.09
CA ASP A 97 12.14 14.43 -7.08
C ASP A 97 11.17 13.72 -8.08
N LEU A 98 10.83 12.47 -7.81
CA LEU A 98 9.83 11.68 -8.49
C LEU A 98 8.40 12.14 -8.12
N PRO A 99 7.47 12.14 -9.10
CA PRO A 99 6.05 12.25 -8.82
C PRO A 99 5.62 11.19 -7.81
N TRP A 100 4.85 11.60 -6.79
CA TRP A 100 4.41 10.72 -5.72
C TRP A 100 2.89 10.60 -5.67
N MET A 101 2.40 9.36 -5.66
CA MET A 101 1.00 9.02 -5.47
C MET A 101 0.79 8.31 -4.14
N LEU A 102 -0.15 8.80 -3.33
CA LEU A 102 -0.62 8.12 -2.13
C LEU A 102 -2.02 7.57 -2.42
N VAL A 103 -2.22 6.27 -2.19
CA VAL A 103 -3.49 5.57 -2.43
C VAL A 103 -3.81 4.68 -1.25
N GLY A 104 -5.08 4.48 -0.93
CA GLY A 104 -5.42 3.62 0.20
C GLY A 104 -6.69 4.01 0.91
N ASP A 105 -6.95 3.29 1.99
CA ASP A 105 -7.84 3.75 3.05
C ASP A 105 -6.99 4.47 4.11
N MET A 106 -7.17 5.79 4.18
CA MET A 106 -6.43 6.63 5.12
C MET A 106 -7.10 6.68 6.50
N ASN A 107 -8.30 6.10 6.64
CA ASN A 107 -9.16 6.23 7.82
C ASN A 107 -9.25 7.69 8.29
N CYS A 108 -9.27 8.63 7.35
CA CYS A 108 -9.34 10.06 7.62
C CYS A 108 -10.77 10.44 7.96
N ILE A 109 -10.94 11.08 9.11
CA ILE A 109 -12.18 11.73 9.51
C ILE A 109 -11.92 13.21 9.31
N ILE A 110 -12.43 13.75 8.22
CA ILE A 110 -12.26 15.15 7.81
C ILE A 110 -13.22 16.03 8.60
N GLU A 111 -14.41 15.52 8.93
CA GLU A 111 -15.41 16.24 9.71
C GLU A 111 -15.93 15.44 10.90
N ALA A 112 -16.24 16.11 12.00
CA ALA A 112 -16.76 15.48 13.21
C ALA A 112 -18.05 14.67 12.96
N LYS A 113 -18.84 15.04 11.94
CA LYS A 113 -20.06 14.34 11.52
C LYS A 113 -19.82 12.96 10.90
N GLU A 114 -18.58 12.66 10.52
CA GLU A 114 -18.18 11.37 9.94
C GLU A 114 -17.87 10.34 11.04
N LYS A 115 -17.74 10.77 12.31
CA LYS A 115 -17.77 9.87 13.47
C LYS A 115 -19.23 9.50 13.75
N ARG A 116 -19.58 8.24 13.48
CA ARG A 116 -20.78 7.60 14.03
C ARG A 116 -20.45 6.87 15.32
#